data_AF-A0A527Z0D9-F1
#
_entry.id   AF-A0A527Z0D9-F1
#
_cell.length_a   1.000
_cell.length_b   1.000
_cell.length_c   1.000
_cell.angle_alpha   90.00
_cell.angle_beta   90.00
_cell.angle_gamma   90.00
#
_symmetry.space_group_name_H-M   'P 1'
#
loop_
_entity.id
_entity.type
_entity.pdbx_description
1 polymer ?
#
loop_
_entity_poly.entity_id
_entity_poly.type
_entity_poly.pdbx_seq_one_letter_code
_entity_poly.pdbx_strand_id
1 'polypeptide(L)'
;VPGTSSSELFFGSKGALSGVPTAAGGSRYYKVDFGCETGTDTRYERIGSQAVDEYYVSWNGRDDRMLVYTSSPAVADVEITGHPEAVVWLSTTASDGAIFVYLEDVEPSGKRHYITEGVLRFLHRKVSESPDHDRTIGPYRTYHHQDITPVVPN
;
A
#
# COMPACT_ATOMS: atom_id res chain seq x y z
N VAL A 1 -3.18 -19.44 -1.15
CA VAL A 1 -4.18 -20.11 -2.02
C VAL A 1 -3.53 -21.41 -2.53
N PRO A 2 -4.19 -22.57 -2.64
CA PRO A 2 -3.54 -23.77 -3.15
C PRO A 2 -2.90 -23.52 -4.51
N GLY A 3 -1.64 -23.92 -4.70
CA GLY A 3 -0.90 -23.67 -5.94
C GLY A 3 -0.26 -22.28 -6.08
N THR A 4 -0.39 -21.38 -5.09
CA THR A 4 0.30 -20.08 -5.12
C THR A 4 1.67 -20.13 -4.45
N SER A 5 2.61 -19.36 -4.99
CA SER A 5 3.89 -19.05 -4.32
C SER A 5 3.93 -17.58 -3.94
N SER A 6 4.68 -17.25 -2.87
CA SER A 6 4.94 -15.86 -2.49
C SER A 6 6.12 -15.32 -3.30
N SER A 7 6.00 -14.07 -3.73
CA SER A 7 7.09 -13.31 -4.35
C SER A 7 7.25 -12.00 -3.58
N GLU A 8 8.50 -11.60 -3.37
CA GLU A 8 8.85 -10.38 -2.64
C GLU A 8 9.47 -9.36 -3.58
N LEU A 9 9.01 -8.11 -3.47
CA LEU A 9 9.58 -6.97 -4.14
C LEU A 9 10.02 -5.95 -3.09
N PHE A 10 11.29 -5.59 -3.13
CA PHE A 10 11.92 -4.66 -2.20
C PHE A 10 11.98 -3.26 -2.80
N PHE A 11 11.73 -2.25 -1.96
CA PHE A 11 11.93 -0.85 -2.30
C PHE A 11 13.41 -0.56 -2.56
N GLY A 12 13.70 -0.13 -3.78
CA GLY A 12 15.05 0.18 -4.26
C GLY A 12 15.29 1.67 -4.47
N SER A 13 16.55 2.00 -4.75
CA SER A 13 16.95 3.38 -5.06
C SER A 13 16.22 3.90 -6.31
N LYS A 14 16.04 5.22 -6.40
CA LYS A 14 15.40 5.91 -7.54
C LYS A 14 13.96 5.46 -7.85
N GLY A 15 13.25 4.82 -6.91
CA GLY A 15 11.86 4.39 -7.11
C GLY A 15 11.74 3.06 -7.85
N ALA A 16 12.71 2.16 -7.68
CA ALA A 16 12.64 0.82 -8.25
C ALA A 16 11.97 -0.18 -7.28
N LEU A 17 11.28 -1.20 -7.80
CA LEU A 17 10.98 -2.44 -7.10
C LEU A 17 11.88 -3.56 -7.62
N SER A 18 12.49 -4.33 -6.71
CA SER A 18 13.48 -5.37 -7.04
C SER A 18 13.16 -6.68 -6.33
N GLY A 19 13.35 -7.82 -7.00
CA GLY A 19 13.26 -9.14 -6.35
C GLY A 19 14.45 -9.49 -5.46
N VAL A 20 15.46 -8.60 -5.40
CA VAL A 20 16.65 -8.74 -4.55
C VAL A 20 16.71 -7.57 -3.57
N PRO A 21 16.92 -7.83 -2.26
CA PRO A 21 17.03 -6.77 -1.27
C PRO A 21 18.27 -5.90 -1.52
N THR A 22 18.14 -4.60 -1.29
CA THR A 22 19.26 -3.66 -1.46
C THR A 22 20.25 -3.84 -0.31
N ALA A 23 21.53 -4.12 -0.62
CA ALA A 23 22.57 -4.35 0.40
C ALA A 23 22.92 -3.08 1.22
N ALA A 24 22.70 -1.90 0.65
CA ALA A 24 22.82 -0.63 1.34
C ALA A 24 21.42 -0.16 1.77
N GLY A 25 21.25 0.08 3.07
CA GLY A 25 20.05 0.76 3.57
C GLY A 25 19.85 2.10 2.86
N GLY A 26 18.60 2.45 2.58
CA GLY A 26 18.23 3.70 1.94
C GLY A 26 16.94 4.24 2.52
N SER A 27 16.77 5.56 2.48
CA SER A 27 15.54 6.23 2.85
C SER A 27 15.10 7.18 1.73
N ARG A 28 13.78 7.34 1.59
CA ARG A 28 13.18 8.40 0.80
C ARG A 28 12.38 9.29 1.73
N TYR A 29 12.63 10.59 1.62
CA TYR A 29 11.83 11.60 2.28
C TYR A 29 10.65 11.97 1.39
N TYR A 30 9.48 12.06 2.01
CA TYR A 30 8.26 12.54 1.38
C TYR A 30 7.62 13.56 2.30
N LYS A 31 7.37 14.76 1.77
CA LYS A 31 6.60 15.77 2.48
C LYS A 31 5.13 15.48 2.23
N VAL A 32 4.40 15.13 3.28
CA VAL A 32 2.96 14.88 3.21
C VAL A 32 2.27 16.12 2.65
N ASP A 33 1.48 15.91 1.62
CA ASP A 33 0.69 16.93 0.94
C ASP A 33 -0.79 16.59 1.13
N PHE A 34 -1.46 17.34 2.01
CA PHE A 34 -2.89 17.13 2.31
C PHE A 34 -3.82 17.49 1.14
N GLY A 35 -3.32 18.14 0.09
CA GLY A 35 -4.05 18.34 -1.16
C GLY A 35 -3.80 17.24 -2.18
N CYS A 36 -3.05 16.18 -1.85
CA CYS A 36 -2.88 15.01 -2.69
C CYS A 36 -4.11 14.12 -2.55
N GLU A 37 -4.87 13.99 -3.63
CA GLU A 37 -6.13 13.24 -3.68
C GLU A 37 -6.06 12.13 -4.73
N THR A 38 -6.76 11.03 -4.46
CA THR A 38 -6.86 9.88 -5.38
C THR A 38 -7.96 10.03 -6.42
N GLY A 39 -8.66 11.16 -6.44
CA GLY A 39 -9.75 11.44 -7.38
C GLY A 39 -11.09 10.86 -6.92
N THR A 40 -11.97 10.62 -7.88
CA THR A 40 -13.31 10.05 -7.72
C THR A 40 -13.32 8.56 -8.08
N ASP A 41 -14.46 7.92 -7.87
CA ASP A 41 -14.70 6.53 -8.21
C ASP A 41 -13.77 5.60 -7.41
N THR A 42 -13.47 6.00 -6.18
CA THR A 42 -12.60 5.29 -5.26
C THR A 42 -13.30 4.07 -4.67
N ARG A 43 -12.52 3.13 -4.13
CA ARG A 43 -13.06 2.00 -3.36
C ARG A 43 -13.95 2.47 -2.20
N TYR A 44 -13.60 3.60 -1.57
CA TYR A 44 -14.32 4.13 -0.42
C TYR A 44 -15.67 4.76 -0.78
N GLU A 45 -15.79 5.40 -1.95
CA GLU A 45 -17.09 5.90 -2.43
C GLU A 45 -18.06 4.75 -2.72
N ARG A 46 -17.57 3.64 -3.26
CA ARG A 46 -18.38 2.43 -3.43
C ARG A 46 -18.86 1.87 -2.10
N ILE A 47 -17.96 1.78 -1.10
CA ILE A 47 -18.33 1.38 0.26
C ILE A 47 -19.36 2.37 0.85
N GLY A 48 -19.27 3.65 0.47
CA GLY A 48 -20.24 4.71 0.76
C GLY A 48 -21.55 4.63 -0.04
N SER A 49 -21.85 3.51 -0.69
CA SER A 49 -23.07 3.27 -1.49
C SER A 49 -23.19 4.07 -2.78
N GLN A 50 -22.10 4.64 -3.30
CA GLN A 50 -22.11 5.20 -4.66
C GLN A 50 -21.99 4.09 -5.71
N ALA A 51 -22.63 4.29 -6.86
CA ALA A 51 -22.56 3.38 -8.00
C ALA A 51 -21.21 3.58 -8.72
N VAL A 52 -20.17 2.93 -8.20
CA VAL A 52 -18.83 2.90 -8.79
C VAL A 52 -18.65 1.59 -9.55
N ASP A 53 -18.80 1.66 -10.87
CA ASP A 53 -18.66 0.51 -11.78
C ASP A 53 -17.21 0.29 -12.21
N GLU A 54 -16.44 1.36 -12.34
CA GLU A 54 -15.02 1.35 -12.70
C GLU A 54 -14.23 2.14 -11.65
N TYR A 55 -13.23 1.52 -11.03
CA TYR A 55 -12.48 2.16 -9.95
C TYR A 55 -11.37 3.08 -10.48
N TYR A 56 -11.23 4.25 -9.86
CA TYR A 56 -10.12 5.19 -10.06
C TYR A 56 -9.91 5.61 -11.53
N VAL A 57 -11.00 5.90 -12.27
CA VAL A 57 -10.94 6.27 -13.70
C VAL A 57 -9.99 7.45 -13.98
N SER A 58 -9.91 8.40 -13.04
CA SER A 58 -9.04 9.57 -13.14
C SER A 58 -7.63 9.40 -12.52
N TRP A 59 -7.17 8.17 -12.31
CA TRP A 59 -5.91 7.88 -11.60
C TRP A 59 -4.67 8.44 -12.26
N ASN A 60 -4.55 8.28 -13.58
CA ASN A 60 -3.32 8.53 -14.31
C ASN A 60 -2.82 9.99 -14.15
N GLY A 61 -1.60 10.16 -13.61
CA GLY A 61 -0.98 11.45 -13.33
C GLY A 61 -1.19 11.98 -11.91
N ARG A 62 -2.05 11.33 -11.09
CA ARG A 62 -2.21 11.70 -9.68
C ARG A 62 -1.06 11.17 -8.81
N ASP A 63 -0.51 10.04 -9.19
CA ASP A 63 0.65 9.37 -8.59
C ASP A 63 1.93 10.22 -8.67
N ASP A 64 2.00 11.21 -9.57
CA ASP A 64 3.13 12.14 -9.71
C ASP A 64 3.46 12.92 -8.41
N ARG A 65 2.47 13.07 -7.52
CA ARG A 65 2.62 13.72 -6.21
C ARG A 65 2.85 12.73 -5.06
N MET A 66 3.01 11.44 -5.36
CA MET A 66 3.13 10.34 -4.39
C MET A 66 4.54 9.72 -4.44
N LEU A 67 4.83 8.84 -3.49
CA LEU A 67 6.01 7.96 -3.59
C LEU A 67 5.68 6.78 -4.51
N VAL A 68 6.30 6.74 -5.68
CA VAL A 68 6.11 5.66 -6.66
C VAL A 68 7.32 4.75 -6.69
N TYR A 69 7.06 3.43 -6.69
CA TYR A 69 8.05 2.40 -6.90
C TYR A 69 7.58 1.44 -8.00
N THR A 70 8.39 1.24 -9.03
CA THR A 70 8.03 0.44 -10.20
C THR A 70 9.07 -0.64 -10.44
N SER A 71 8.63 -1.87 -10.73
CA SER A 71 9.52 -2.97 -11.10
C SER A 71 10.13 -2.76 -12.50
N SER A 72 11.09 -3.60 -12.86
CA SER A 72 11.42 -3.77 -14.28
C SER A 72 10.23 -4.39 -15.02
N PRO A 73 10.04 -4.13 -16.33
CA PRO A 73 8.98 -4.74 -17.11
C PRO A 73 8.95 -6.25 -16.93
N ALA A 74 7.75 -6.81 -16.77
CA ALA A 74 7.58 -8.24 -16.68
C ALA A 74 8.03 -8.91 -17.99
N VAL A 75 8.81 -9.98 -17.88
CA VAL A 75 9.33 -10.73 -19.05
C VAL A 75 8.31 -11.73 -19.61
N ALA A 76 7.21 -11.96 -18.87
CA ALA A 76 6.08 -12.81 -19.20
C ALA A 76 4.86 -12.37 -18.38
N ASP A 77 3.68 -12.89 -18.70
CA ASP A 77 2.45 -12.62 -17.95
C ASP A 77 2.60 -13.01 -16.48
N VAL A 78 2.15 -12.14 -15.58
CA VAL A 78 2.20 -12.35 -14.13
C VAL A 78 0.77 -12.41 -13.59
N GLU A 79 0.41 -13.53 -12.99
CA GLU A 79 -0.85 -13.68 -12.26
C GLU A 79 -0.64 -13.33 -10.78
N ILE A 80 -1.44 -12.40 -10.25
CA ILE A 80 -1.44 -12.04 -8.82
C ILE A 80 -2.78 -12.49 -8.21
N THR A 81 -2.74 -13.61 -7.49
CA THR A 81 -3.91 -14.20 -6.82
C THR A 81 -3.64 -14.34 -5.32
N GLY A 82 -4.40 -13.61 -4.50
CA GLY A 82 -4.31 -13.70 -3.04
C GLY A 82 -4.34 -12.34 -2.34
N HIS A 83 -3.50 -12.21 -1.31
CA HIS A 83 -3.47 -11.04 -0.41
C HIS A 83 -2.07 -10.41 -0.46
N PRO A 84 -1.88 -9.38 -1.28
CA PRO A 84 -0.64 -8.62 -1.27
C PRO A 84 -0.39 -8.01 0.11
N GLU A 85 0.85 -8.06 0.59
CA GLU A 85 1.28 -7.42 1.84
C GLU A 85 2.36 -6.37 1.53
N ALA A 86 2.24 -5.20 2.15
CA ALA A 86 3.24 -4.14 2.08
C ALA A 86 3.90 -3.99 3.46
N VAL A 87 5.20 -4.30 3.54
CA VAL A 87 6.01 -4.08 4.73
C VAL A 87 6.80 -2.79 4.55
N VAL A 88 6.48 -1.77 5.36
CA VAL A 88 7.06 -0.43 5.24
C VAL A 88 7.76 -0.03 6.54
N TRP A 89 9.06 0.25 6.44
CA TRP A 89 9.82 0.91 7.50
C TRP A 89 9.67 2.42 7.33
N LEU A 90 9.09 3.08 8.34
CA LEU A 90 8.72 4.49 8.27
C LEU A 90 9.06 5.22 9.58
N SER A 91 9.52 6.46 9.44
CA SER A 91 9.59 7.46 10.50
C SER A 91 8.83 8.72 10.05
N THR A 92 8.23 9.45 10.98
CA THR A 92 7.48 10.68 10.69
C THR A 92 7.73 11.73 11.78
N THR A 93 7.61 13.00 11.42
CA THR A 93 7.70 14.14 12.35
C THR A 93 6.38 14.39 13.09
N ALA A 94 5.34 13.62 12.81
CA ALA A 94 4.03 13.74 13.44
C ALA A 94 3.80 12.63 14.48
N SER A 95 3.00 12.91 15.50
CA SER A 95 2.62 11.93 16.54
C SER A 95 1.59 10.89 16.06
N ASP A 96 1.00 11.12 14.89
CA ASP A 96 0.08 10.23 14.18
C ASP A 96 0.12 10.53 12.67
N GLY A 97 -0.42 9.63 11.87
CA GLY A 97 -0.60 9.75 10.43
C GLY A 97 -1.26 8.50 9.87
N ALA A 98 -1.43 8.46 8.55
CA ALA A 98 -1.87 7.28 7.85
C ALA A 98 -1.00 7.06 6.61
N ILE A 99 -0.86 5.79 6.22
CA ILE A 99 -0.29 5.39 4.95
C ILE A 99 -1.37 4.70 4.14
N PHE A 100 -1.45 5.08 2.86
CA PHE A 100 -2.20 4.40 1.83
C PHE A 100 -1.17 3.79 0.88
N VAL A 101 -1.32 2.52 0.56
CA VAL A 101 -0.45 1.82 -0.39
C VAL A 101 -1.33 1.28 -1.50
N TYR A 102 -1.01 1.67 -2.72
CA TYR A 102 -1.68 1.24 -3.94
C TYR A 102 -0.79 0.24 -4.67
N LEU A 103 -1.40 -0.87 -5.11
CA LEU A 103 -0.79 -1.80 -6.04
C LEU A 103 -1.42 -1.56 -7.41
N GLU A 104 -0.56 -1.42 -8.42
CA GLU A 104 -0.94 -1.03 -9.77
C GLU A 104 -0.31 -1.96 -10.81
N ASP A 105 -0.98 -2.09 -11.94
CA ASP A 105 -0.41 -2.59 -13.19
C ASP A 105 -0.04 -1.40 -14.08
N VAL A 106 1.15 -1.43 -14.68
CA VAL A 106 1.64 -0.38 -15.58
C VAL A 106 1.80 -0.96 -16.98
N GLU A 107 0.92 -0.54 -17.89
CA GLU A 107 0.98 -0.94 -19.28
C GLU A 107 2.26 -0.44 -19.98
N PRO A 108 2.67 -1.04 -21.11
CA PRO A 108 3.75 -0.53 -21.95
C PRO A 108 3.58 0.93 -22.42
N SER A 109 2.33 1.42 -22.48
CA SER A 109 2.00 2.81 -22.81
C SER A 109 2.36 3.81 -21.69
N GLY A 110 2.63 3.31 -20.48
CA GLY A 110 2.77 4.10 -19.26
C GLY A 110 1.44 4.39 -18.56
N LYS A 111 0.32 3.86 -19.05
CA LYS A 111 -0.97 3.92 -18.34
C LYS A 111 -0.93 2.99 -17.12
N ARG A 112 -1.38 3.50 -15.98
CA ARG A 112 -1.51 2.75 -14.73
C ARG A 112 -2.95 2.33 -14.52
N HIS A 113 -3.12 1.12 -14.02
CA HIS A 113 -4.39 0.54 -13.60
C HIS A 113 -4.32 0.16 -12.14
N TYR A 114 -5.34 0.58 -11.41
CA TYR A 114 -5.53 0.17 -10.03
C TYR A 114 -5.79 -1.34 -9.93
N ILE A 115 -5.07 -2.04 -9.05
CA ILE A 115 -5.34 -3.44 -8.69
C ILE A 115 -6.03 -3.50 -7.32
N THR A 116 -5.35 -3.01 -6.29
CA THR A 116 -5.86 -2.98 -4.92
C THR A 116 -5.11 -1.98 -4.07
N GLU A 117 -5.60 -1.72 -2.86
CA GLU A 117 -4.96 -0.86 -1.89
C GLU A 117 -5.06 -1.43 -0.46
N GLY A 118 -4.19 -0.93 0.41
CA GLY A 118 -4.27 -1.08 1.86
C GLY A 118 -4.09 0.26 2.56
N VAL A 119 -4.76 0.43 3.70
CA VAL A 119 -4.62 1.63 4.54
C VAL A 119 -4.25 1.24 5.97
N LEU A 120 -3.37 2.03 6.58
CA LEU A 120 -3.05 1.90 7.99
C LEU A 120 -2.87 3.28 8.62
N ARG A 121 -3.69 3.59 9.62
CA ARG A 121 -3.45 4.70 10.55
C ARG A 121 -2.44 4.26 11.60
N PHE A 122 -1.40 5.06 11.83
CA PHE A 122 -0.23 4.66 12.60
C PHE A 122 -0.55 4.36 14.08
N LEU A 123 -1.55 5.00 14.68
CA LEU A 123 -2.02 4.66 16.03
C LEU A 123 -2.44 3.19 16.18
N HIS A 124 -2.93 2.57 15.09
CA HIS A 124 -3.41 1.19 15.10
C HIS A 124 -2.35 0.20 14.61
N ARG A 125 -1.07 0.58 14.49
CA ARG A 125 -0.03 -0.30 13.93
C ARG A 125 0.30 -1.52 14.79
N LYS A 126 -0.07 -1.53 16.08
CA LYS A 126 0.17 -2.64 17.00
C LYS A 126 -0.56 -3.90 16.51
N VAL A 127 0.22 -4.93 16.19
CA VAL A 127 -0.29 -6.25 15.84
C VAL A 127 -0.56 -7.04 17.13
N SER A 128 -1.64 -7.81 17.12
CA SER A 128 -2.07 -8.67 18.22
C SER A 128 -2.32 -10.10 17.73
N GLU A 129 -2.39 -11.05 18.64
CA GLU A 129 -2.88 -12.39 18.33
C GLU A 129 -4.37 -12.33 17.96
N SER A 130 -4.74 -13.05 16.91
CA SER A 130 -6.13 -13.18 16.49
C SER A 130 -6.88 -14.12 17.44
N PRO A 131 -8.12 -13.80 17.85
CA PRO A 131 -8.99 -14.76 18.53
C PRO A 131 -9.19 -16.03 17.70
N ASP A 132 -9.37 -17.17 18.37
CA ASP A 132 -9.55 -18.48 17.71
C ASP A 132 -10.76 -18.56 16.76
N HIS A 133 -11.75 -17.69 16.96
CA HIS A 133 -12.94 -17.61 16.11
C HIS A 133 -12.77 -16.70 14.90
N ASP A 134 -11.72 -15.87 14.87
CA ASP A 134 -11.45 -14.95 13.78
C ASP A 134 -10.53 -15.61 12.75
N ARG A 135 -10.99 -15.66 11.50
CA ARG A 135 -10.18 -16.05 10.36
C ARG A 135 -9.62 -14.80 9.70
N THR A 136 -8.41 -14.42 10.07
CA THR A 136 -7.72 -13.27 9.50
C THR A 136 -6.72 -13.74 8.46
N ILE A 137 -6.54 -12.93 7.42
CA ILE A 137 -5.42 -13.09 6.49
C ILE A 137 -4.56 -11.84 6.66
N GLY A 138 -3.29 -12.03 7.01
CA GLY A 138 -2.39 -10.96 7.38
C GLY A 138 -2.51 -10.53 8.86
N PRO A 139 -1.81 -9.44 9.25
CA PRO A 139 -1.68 -9.02 10.65
C PRO A 139 -3.01 -8.61 11.29
N TYR A 140 -3.36 -9.24 12.40
CA TYR A 140 -4.52 -8.89 13.20
C TYR A 140 -4.26 -7.67 14.11
N ARG A 141 -5.28 -6.81 14.24
CA ARG A 141 -5.26 -5.59 15.04
C ARG A 141 -6.61 -5.46 15.74
N THR A 142 -6.59 -5.19 17.03
CA THR A 142 -7.82 -5.07 17.84
C THR A 142 -8.59 -3.78 17.56
N TYR A 143 -7.89 -2.72 17.13
CA TYR A 143 -8.41 -1.36 16.97
C TYR A 143 -9.02 -0.74 18.25
N HIS A 144 -8.83 -1.38 19.41
CA HIS A 144 -9.30 -0.84 20.68
C HIS A 144 -8.51 0.39 21.09
N HIS A 145 -9.17 1.32 21.78
CA HIS A 145 -8.53 2.55 22.26
C HIS A 145 -7.31 2.27 23.17
N GLN A 146 -7.38 1.24 24.01
CA GLN A 146 -6.29 0.84 24.90
C GLN A 146 -5.03 0.31 24.17
N ASP A 147 -5.20 -0.12 22.91
CA ASP A 147 -4.11 -0.66 22.09
C ASP A 147 -3.49 0.40 21.16
N ILE A 148 -3.98 1.64 21.25
CA ILE A 148 -3.39 2.77 20.54
C ILE A 148 -1.93 2.91 20.98
N THR A 149 -1.05 2.90 19.99
CA THR A 149 0.38 3.14 20.18
C THR A 149 0.72 4.47 19.50
N PRO A 150 0.92 5.58 20.22
CA PRO A 150 1.34 6.84 19.61
C PRO A 150 2.64 6.70 18.82
N VAL A 151 2.81 7.48 17.75
CA VAL A 151 4.10 7.57 17.07
C VAL A 151 5.00 8.49 17.88
N VAL A 152 6.27 8.09 18.09
CA VAL A 152 7.30 8.99 18.59
C VAL A 152 7.88 9.72 17.38
N PRO A 153 7.69 11.05 17.27
CA PRO A 153 8.27 11.81 16.16
C PRO A 153 9.78 11.68 16.12
N ASN A 154 10.35 11.70 14.91
CA ASN A 154 11.80 11.72 14.70
C ASN A 154 12.40 13.13 14.69
#